data_AF-K2JNG8-F1
#
_entry.id   AF-K2JNG8-F1
#
_cell.length_a   1.000
_cell.length_b   1.000
_cell.length_c   1.000
_cell.angle_alpha   90.00
_cell.angle_beta   90.00
_cell.angle_gamma   90.00
#
_symmetry.space_group_name_H-M   'P 1'
#
loop_
_entity.id
_entity.type
_entity.pdbx_description
1 polymer ?
#
loop_
_entity_poly.entity_id
_entity_poly.type
_entity_poly.pdbx_seq_one_letter_code
_entity_poly.pdbx_strand_id
1 'polypeptide(L)'
;MTMRLLRCHAEQSSDGWEATCLDLDIAVQGDSFEEVYSALQEAIALYLETVADLPQEDRRRLLNRPAPLPSRLRFLGYAIRNVLSDSLTGRTASADFTLPMAA
;
A
#
# COMPACT_ATOMS: atom_id res chain seq x y z
N MET A 1 14.13 -1.57 18.99
CA MET A 1 13.75 -1.28 17.59
C MET A 1 13.30 -2.56 16.94
N THR A 2 12.00 -2.77 16.79
CA THR A 2 11.44 -3.89 16.02
C THR A 2 11.38 -3.48 14.56
N MET A 3 12.22 -4.09 13.72
CA MET A 3 12.12 -3.95 12.26
C MET A 3 10.84 -4.66 11.81
N ARG A 4 9.90 -3.90 11.24
CA ARG A 4 8.70 -4.45 10.61
C ARG A 4 8.83 -4.33 9.10
N LEU A 5 8.48 -5.40 8.42
CA LEU A 5 8.41 -5.49 6.97
C LEU A 5 6.98 -5.12 6.55
N LEU A 6 6.83 -4.08 5.72
CA LEU A 6 5.54 -3.65 5.19
C LEU A 6 5.22 -4.36 3.88
N ARG A 7 4.00 -4.87 3.73
CA ARG A 7 3.51 -5.55 2.54
C ARG A 7 2.93 -4.54 1.55
N CYS A 8 3.69 -4.29 0.49
CA CYS A 8 3.31 -3.39 -0.60
C CYS A 8 3.29 -4.16 -1.92
N HIS A 9 2.38 -3.81 -2.80
CA HIS A 9 2.35 -4.31 -4.18
C HIS A 9 2.02 -3.18 -5.15
N ALA A 10 2.54 -3.28 -6.36
CA ALA A 10 2.16 -2.43 -7.48
C ALA A 10 1.59 -3.28 -8.61
N GLU A 11 0.55 -2.76 -9.23
CA GLU A 11 -0.12 -3.36 -10.37
C GLU A 11 -0.27 -2.35 -11.51
N GLN A 12 -0.05 -2.82 -12.74
CA GLN A 12 -0.40 -2.07 -13.92
C GLN A 12 -1.90 -2.24 -14.21
N SER A 13 -2.58 -1.13 -14.49
CA SER A 13 -3.98 -1.05 -14.93
C SER A 13 -4.05 -0.49 -16.36
N SER A 14 -5.26 -0.41 -16.94
CA SER A 14 -5.47 0.21 -18.26
C SER A 14 -5.09 1.69 -18.31
N ASP A 15 -5.13 2.36 -17.15
CA ASP A 15 -5.07 3.81 -17.05
C ASP A 15 -3.76 4.29 -16.41
N GLY A 16 -2.82 3.38 -16.15
CA GLY A 16 -1.54 3.67 -15.47
C GLY A 16 -1.16 2.61 -14.45
N TRP A 17 -0.26 2.96 -13.54
CA TRP A 17 0.18 2.13 -12.42
C TRP A 17 -0.52 2.54 -11.13
N GLU A 18 -0.79 1.56 -10.27
CA GLU A 18 -1.28 1.76 -8.91
C GLU A 18 -0.40 0.95 -7.94
N ALA A 19 0.02 1.56 -6.84
CA ALA A 19 0.76 0.88 -5.78
C ALA A 19 0.06 1.04 -4.42
N THR A 20 -0.05 -0.05 -3.67
CA THR A 20 -0.76 -0.11 -2.40
C THR A 20 0.06 -0.79 -1.30
N CYS A 21 0.14 -0.16 -0.13
CA CYS A 21 0.65 -0.74 1.11
C CYS A 21 -0.51 -1.24 1.99
N LEU A 22 -0.64 -2.56 2.11
CA LEU A 22 -1.73 -3.20 2.86
C LEU A 22 -1.62 -3.02 4.37
N ASP A 23 -0.40 -2.87 4.88
CA ASP A 23 -0.14 -2.70 6.31
C ASP A 23 -0.52 -1.32 6.84
N LEU A 24 -0.50 -0.29 5.98
CA LEU A 24 -0.76 1.10 6.34
C LEU A 24 -2.03 1.67 5.69
N ASP A 25 -2.70 0.92 4.81
CA ASP A 25 -3.90 1.36 4.06
C ASP A 25 -3.59 2.61 3.21
N ILE A 26 -2.41 2.62 2.56
CA ILE A 26 -1.92 3.70 1.69
C ILE A 26 -1.95 3.22 0.25
N ALA A 27 -2.48 4.02 -0.67
CA ALA A 27 -2.45 3.77 -2.10
C ALA A 27 -2.02 5.03 -2.88
N VAL A 28 -1.27 4.84 -3.95
CA VAL A 28 -0.79 5.88 -4.87
C VAL A 28 -0.98 5.42 -6.32
N GLN A 29 -1.15 6.37 -7.24
CA GLN A 29 -1.31 6.12 -8.67
C GLN A 29 -0.35 7.01 -9.46
N GLY A 30 0.05 6.57 -10.66
CA GLY A 30 1.00 7.27 -11.53
C GLY A 30 1.08 6.63 -12.91
N ASP A 31 1.87 7.22 -13.79
CA ASP A 31 1.97 6.78 -15.19
C ASP A 31 2.99 5.64 -15.38
N SER A 32 3.88 5.41 -14.40
CA SER A 32 4.95 4.41 -14.45
C SER A 32 5.15 3.67 -13.12
N PHE A 33 5.79 2.48 -13.17
CA PHE A 33 6.15 1.72 -11.98
C PHE A 33 7.09 2.51 -11.06
N GLU A 34 8.11 3.14 -11.63
CA GLU A 34 9.10 3.93 -10.90
C GLU A 34 8.44 5.09 -10.14
N GLU A 35 7.47 5.76 -10.78
CA GLU A 35 6.72 6.84 -10.16
C GLU A 35 5.89 6.34 -8.98
N VAL A 36 5.09 5.28 -9.14
CA VAL A 36 4.28 4.76 -8.03
C VAL A 36 5.13 4.13 -6.93
N TYR A 37 6.27 3.55 -7.27
CA TYR A 37 7.21 3.03 -6.29
C TYR A 37 7.78 4.16 -5.44
N SER A 38 8.29 5.23 -6.07
CA SER A 38 8.83 6.39 -5.37
C SER A 38 7.74 7.11 -4.55
N ALA A 39 6.56 7.31 -5.12
CA ALA A 39 5.43 7.95 -4.44
C ALA A 39 4.96 7.15 -3.23
N LEU A 40 4.93 5.81 -3.33
CA LEU A 40 4.55 4.96 -2.19
C LEU A 40 5.60 5.02 -1.07
N GLN A 41 6.90 5.04 -1.42
CA GLN A 41 7.95 5.21 -0.42
C GLN A 41 7.83 6.54 0.31
N GLU A 42 7.60 7.64 -0.42
CA GLU A 42 7.41 8.98 0.17
C GLU A 42 6.16 9.04 1.05
N ALA A 43 5.03 8.50 0.58
CA ALA A 43 3.79 8.47 1.36
C ALA A 43 3.94 7.67 2.66
N ILE A 44 4.67 6.54 2.63
CA ILE A 44 4.98 5.75 3.82
C ILE A 44 5.90 6.53 4.76
N ALA A 45 6.96 7.17 4.25
CA ALA A 45 7.87 7.97 5.06
C ALA A 45 7.11 9.11 5.78
N LEU A 46 6.31 9.88 5.04
CA LEU A 46 5.51 10.98 5.59
C LEU A 46 4.49 10.48 6.62
N TYR A 47 3.86 9.32 6.37
CA TYR A 47 2.95 8.70 7.33
C TYR A 47 3.68 8.36 8.64
N LEU A 48 4.86 7.73 8.56
CA LEU A 48 5.65 7.36 9.73
C LEU A 48 6.16 8.58 10.49
N GLU A 49 6.62 9.62 9.80
CA GLU A 49 7.03 10.90 10.41
C GLU A 49 5.86 11.56 11.16
N THR A 50 4.70 11.68 10.50
CA THR A 50 3.49 12.24 11.11
C THR A 50 3.07 11.44 12.35
N VAL A 51 3.21 10.12 12.31
CA VAL A 51 2.87 9.23 13.43
C VAL A 51 3.93 9.25 14.53
N ALA A 52 5.20 9.55 14.22
CA ALA A 52 6.26 9.69 15.20
C ALA A 52 6.09 10.93 16.09
N ASP A 53 5.53 12.00 15.54
CA ASP A 53 5.25 13.26 16.24
C ASP A 53 4.03 13.20 17.18
N LEU A 54 3.28 12.11 17.17
CA LEU A 54 2.11 11.92 18.02
C LEU A 54 2.46 11.40 19.43
N PRO A 55 1.63 11.70 20.45
CA PRO A 55 1.73 11.08 21.76
C PRO A 55 1.78 9.54 21.67
N GLN A 56 2.51 8.89 22.59
CA GLN A 56 2.74 7.43 22.54
C GLN A 56 1.48 6.58 22.35
N GLU A 57 0.35 7.00 22.92
CA GLU A 57 -0.93 6.29 22.84
C GLU A 57 -1.52 6.35 21.42
N ASP A 58 -1.48 7.51 20.78
CA ASP A 58 -1.96 7.72 19.41
C ASP A 58 -1.02 7.08 18.39
N ARG A 59 0.29 7.12 18.64
CA ARG A 59 1.31 6.44 17.82
C ARG A 59 1.07 4.94 17.73
N ARG A 60 0.84 4.27 18.88
CA ARG A 60 0.56 2.83 18.90
C ARG A 60 -0.76 2.49 18.19
N ARG A 61 -1.77 3.36 18.31
CA ARG A 61 -3.08 3.14 17.70
C ARG A 61 -3.02 3.24 16.17
N LEU A 62 -2.24 4.17 15.63
CA LEU A 62 -2.11 4.36 14.18
C LEU A 62 -1.19 3.32 13.53
N LEU A 63 -0.04 3.00 14.15
CA LEU A 63 0.85 1.93 13.67
C LEU A 63 0.24 0.52 13.74
N ASN A 64 -0.74 0.33 14.63
CA ASN A 64 -1.47 -0.92 14.79
C ASN A 64 -2.94 -0.79 14.38
N ARG A 65 -3.29 0.16 13.49
CA ARG A 65 -4.65 0.22 12.95
C ARG A 65 -4.74 -0.77 11.79
N PRO A 66 -5.25 -2.01 11.98
CA PRO A 66 -5.60 -2.82 10.83
C PRO A 66 -6.63 -2.04 10.00
N ALA A 67 -6.47 -2.06 8.67
CA ALA A 67 -7.46 -1.48 7.77
C ALA A 67 -8.87 -1.97 8.16
N PRO A 68 -9.87 -1.08 8.26
CA PRO A 68 -11.24 -1.46 8.60
C PRO A 68 -11.72 -2.61 7.71
N LEU A 69 -12.44 -3.58 8.26
CA LEU A 69 -13.03 -4.70 7.50
C LEU A 69 -13.73 -4.29 6.19
N PRO A 70 -14.48 -3.17 6.10
CA PRO A 70 -15.04 -2.72 4.82
C PRO A 70 -13.98 -2.28 3.81
N SER A 71 -12.86 -1.67 4.24
CA SER A 71 -11.71 -1.39 3.35
C SER A 71 -11.04 -2.69 2.89
N ARG A 72 -10.92 -3.69 3.78
CA ARG A 72 -10.41 -5.03 3.40
C ARG A 72 -11.33 -5.76 2.43
N LEU A 73 -12.65 -5.65 2.58
CA LEU A 73 -13.65 -6.21 1.66
C LEU A 73 -13.72 -5.44 0.34
N ARG A 74 -13.56 -4.12 0.37
CA ARG A 74 -13.44 -3.29 -0.84
C ARG A 74 -12.14 -3.60 -1.57
N PHE A 75 -11.02 -3.74 -0.86
CA PHE A 75 -9.75 -4.17 -1.43
C PHE A 75 -9.82 -5.60 -1.94
N LEU A 76 -10.47 -6.53 -1.21
CA LEU A 76 -10.75 -7.87 -1.70
C LEU A 76 -11.69 -7.85 -2.91
N GLY A 77 -12.65 -6.93 -2.97
CA GLY A 77 -13.53 -6.72 -4.11
C GLY A 77 -12.80 -6.12 -5.30
N TYR A 78 -11.87 -5.19 -5.08
CA TYR A 78 -10.94 -4.69 -6.09
C TYR A 78 -10.01 -5.79 -6.55
N ALA A 79 -9.40 -6.57 -5.64
CA ALA A 79 -8.54 -7.71 -5.96
C ALA A 79 -9.30 -8.80 -6.72
N ILE A 80 -10.53 -9.15 -6.32
CA ILE A 80 -11.39 -10.11 -7.02
C ILE A 80 -11.81 -9.56 -8.38
N ARG A 81 -12.19 -8.28 -8.47
CA ARG A 81 -12.53 -7.63 -9.75
C ARG A 81 -11.29 -7.49 -10.64
N ASN A 82 -10.12 -7.24 -10.05
CA ASN A 82 -8.83 -7.13 -10.70
C ASN A 82 -8.38 -8.48 -11.21
N VAL A 83 -8.55 -9.57 -10.46
CA VAL A 83 -8.29 -10.98 -10.84
C VAL A 83 -9.30 -11.47 -11.89
N LEU A 84 -10.59 -11.10 -11.77
CA LEU A 84 -11.61 -11.39 -12.79
C LEU A 84 -11.37 -10.60 -14.08
N SER A 85 -10.94 -9.34 -13.96
CA SER A 85 -10.50 -8.50 -15.08
C SER A 85 -9.16 -9.00 -15.63
N ASP A 86 -8.30 -9.57 -14.80
CA ASP A 86 -7.00 -10.12 -15.20
C ASP A 86 -7.18 -11.33 -16.12
N SER A 87 -8.11 -12.21 -15.75
CA SER A 87 -8.49 -13.37 -16.55
C SER A 87 -9.12 -13.01 -17.90
N LEU A 88 -9.58 -11.77 -18.08
CA LEU A 88 -10.17 -11.27 -19.32
C LEU A 88 -9.25 -10.31 -20.11
N THR A 89 -8.21 -9.74 -19.48
CA THR A 89 -7.42 -8.64 -20.08
C THR A 89 -5.91 -8.85 -20.08
N GLY A 90 -5.38 -9.95 -19.51
CA GLY A 90 -3.96 -10.31 -19.63
C GLY A 90 -3.01 -9.25 -19.04
N ARG A 91 -3.06 -9.02 -17.72
CA ARG A 91 -2.13 -8.08 -17.05
C ARG A 91 -0.77 -8.77 -16.87
N THR A 92 0.28 -8.09 -17.29
CA THR A 92 1.61 -8.70 -17.47
C THR A 92 2.67 -8.26 -16.45
N ALA A 93 2.35 -7.42 -15.46
CA ALA A 93 3.33 -7.01 -14.45
C ALA A 93 2.70 -6.69 -13.08
N SER A 94 3.06 -7.48 -12.07
CA SER A 94 2.83 -7.23 -10.65
C SER A 94 4.17 -7.30 -9.92
N ALA A 95 4.43 -6.34 -9.03
CA ALA A 95 5.66 -6.33 -8.22
C ALA A 95 5.32 -6.20 -6.75
N ASP A 96 5.67 -7.23 -5.97
CA ASP A 96 5.59 -7.22 -4.52
C ASP A 96 6.92 -6.70 -3.96
N PHE A 97 6.87 -5.73 -3.06
CA PHE A 97 8.07 -5.21 -2.41
C PHE A 97 7.86 -4.99 -0.93
N THR A 98 8.96 -5.19 -0.20
CA THR A 98 8.99 -5.09 1.24
C THR A 98 9.76 -3.84 1.65
N LEU A 99 9.12 -2.95 2.40
CA LEU A 99 9.76 -1.73 2.88
C LEU A 99 10.11 -1.85 4.37
N PRO A 100 11.35 -1.50 4.77
CA PRO A 100 11.76 -1.51 6.16
C PRO A 100 11.09 -0.34 6.90
N MET A 101 10.36 -0.65 7.97
CA MET A 101 9.84 0.35 8.89
C MET A 101 10.84 0.53 10.04
N ALA A 102 11.50 1.69 10.09
CA ALA A 102 12.24 2.14 11.27
C ALA A 102 11.29 3.02 12.11
N ALA A 103 11.02 2.60 13.35
CA ALA A 103 10.20 3.32 14.32
C ALA A 103 11.02 3.66 15.57
#